data_AF-A0A7H4MLU2-F1
#
_entry.id   AF-A0A7H4MLU2-F1
#
_cell.length_a   1.000
_cell.length_b   1.000
_cell.length_c   1.000
_cell.angle_alpha   90.00
_cell.angle_beta   90.00
_cell.angle_gamma   90.00
#
_symmetry.space_group_name_H-M   'P 1'
#
loop_
_entity.id
_entity.type
_entity.pdbx_description
1 polymer ?
#
loop_
_entity_poly.entity_id
_entity_poly.type
_entity_poly.pdbx_seq_one_letter_code
_entity_poly.pdbx_strand_id
1 'polypeptide(L)'
;MYLHVPAAMWSMGLYLAMAVAAFVGVVWQIKMADLAIAALAPVGGGLHPGGTGQRRGMGKPMWGTWWIWDARLTSELVLLFLYAGVIALWHAFDDRRLAGRAAGILVLVGVVNLPIIHYSVYWWNTLHQGSTNLQQTIDPSMRLPLRICIFAFLTLSGYPDPDAPA
;
A
#
# COMPACT_ATOMS: atom_id res chain seq x y z
N MET A 1 12.12 5.13 -10.16
CA MET A 1 10.99 6.06 -9.96
C MET A 1 9.72 5.52 -10.60
N TYR A 2 9.77 5.09 -11.86
CA TYR A 2 8.59 4.66 -12.64
C TYR A 2 7.83 3.44 -12.13
N LEU A 3 8.48 2.52 -11.42
CA LEU A 3 7.81 1.33 -10.89
C LEU A 3 7.50 1.45 -9.40
N HIS A 4 8.48 1.87 -8.59
CA HIS A 4 8.30 1.94 -7.14
C HIS A 4 7.37 3.08 -6.68
N VAL A 5 7.35 4.25 -7.35
CA VAL A 5 6.50 5.38 -6.92
C VAL A 5 5.02 5.06 -7.17
N PRO A 6 4.62 4.62 -8.39
CA PRO A 6 3.25 4.16 -8.60
C PRO A 6 2.86 3.00 -7.68
N ALA A 7 3.72 1.99 -7.51
CA ALA A 7 3.43 0.87 -6.62
C ALA A 7 3.21 1.29 -5.16
N ALA A 8 4.03 2.22 -4.64
CA ALA A 8 3.86 2.75 -3.29
C ALA A 8 2.57 3.57 -3.14
N MET A 9 2.25 4.43 -4.12
CA MET A 9 1.00 5.20 -4.14
C MET A 9 -0.23 4.28 -4.16
N TRP A 10 -0.21 3.22 -4.98
CA TRP A 10 -1.31 2.27 -5.08
C TRP A 10 -1.46 1.41 -3.83
N SER A 11 -0.36 0.95 -3.23
CA SER A 11 -0.41 0.22 -1.97
C SER A 11 -1.01 1.08 -0.85
N MET A 12 -0.63 2.36 -0.73
CA MET A 12 -1.24 3.24 0.27
C MET A 12 -2.71 3.55 -0.07
N GLY A 13 -3.04 3.77 -1.34
CA GLY A 13 -4.41 4.06 -1.79
C GLY A 13 -5.38 2.90 -1.55
N LEU A 14 -4.96 1.66 -1.83
CA LEU A 14 -5.76 0.47 -1.56
C LEU A 14 -5.96 0.26 -0.05
N TYR A 15 -4.94 0.56 0.76
CA TYR A 15 -5.07 0.45 2.22
C TYR A 15 -6.05 1.51 2.76
N LEU A 16 -6.02 2.73 2.20
CA LEU A 16 -6.99 3.76 2.50
C LEU A 16 -8.42 3.35 2.08
N ALA A 17 -8.59 2.74 0.91
CA ALA A 17 -9.88 2.24 0.45
C ALA A 17 -10.44 1.17 1.41
N MET A 18 -9.59 0.24 1.86
CA MET A 18 -9.96 -0.72 2.91
C MET A 18 -10.33 -0.03 4.22
N ALA A 19 -9.63 1.03 4.62
CA ALA A 19 -9.94 1.77 5.84
C ALA A 19 -11.27 2.52 5.75
N VAL A 20 -11.59 3.09 4.60
CA VAL A 20 -12.91 3.69 4.33
C VAL A 20 -13.99 2.61 4.36
N ALA A 21 -13.76 1.45 3.72
CA ALA A 21 -14.70 0.34 3.78
C ALA A 21 -14.91 -0.14 5.23
N ALA A 22 -13.85 -0.33 6.01
CA ALA A 22 -13.92 -0.73 7.41
C ALA A 22 -14.68 0.30 8.25
N PHE A 23 -14.42 1.59 8.06
CA PHE A 23 -15.14 2.66 8.75
C PHE A 23 -16.63 2.64 8.41
N VAL A 24 -16.96 2.53 7.11
CA VAL A 24 -18.35 2.45 6.66
C VAL A 24 -19.04 1.20 7.20
N GLY A 25 -18.35 0.06 7.21
CA GLY A 25 -18.83 -1.18 7.79
C GLY A 25 -19.11 -1.07 9.29
N VAL A 26 -18.30 -0.32 10.05
CA VAL A 26 -18.54 -0.09 11.49
C VAL A 26 -19.68 0.90 11.73
N VAL A 27 -19.74 2.01 10.99
CA VAL A 27 -20.75 3.06 11.23
C VAL A 27 -22.13 2.62 10.75
N TRP A 28 -22.23 2.07 9.54
CA TRP A 28 -23.51 1.69 8.92
C TRP A 28 -23.81 0.19 8.97
N GLN A 29 -22.96 -0.62 9.61
CA GLN A 29 -23.15 -2.08 9.76
C GLN A 29 -23.37 -2.80 8.42
N ILE A 30 -22.73 -2.31 7.34
CA ILE A 30 -22.85 -2.87 5.99
C ILE A 30 -21.97 -4.11 5.88
N LYS A 31 -22.60 -5.29 5.74
CA LYS A 31 -21.90 -6.58 5.65
C LYS A 31 -20.96 -6.71 4.44
N MET A 32 -21.24 -5.98 3.36
CA MET A 32 -20.39 -5.97 2.16
C MET A 32 -19.04 -5.28 2.39
N ALA A 33 -18.90 -4.46 3.43
CA ALA A 33 -17.64 -3.81 3.76
C ALA A 33 -16.54 -4.83 4.10
N ASP A 34 -16.89 -5.91 4.80
CA ASP A 34 -15.97 -6.97 5.19
C ASP A 34 -15.43 -7.72 3.95
N LEU A 35 -16.30 -7.94 2.95
CA LEU A 35 -15.92 -8.55 1.67
C LEU A 35 -15.01 -7.64 0.84
N ALA A 36 -15.25 -6.32 0.86
CA ALA A 36 -14.38 -5.36 0.19
C ALA A 36 -12.96 -5.37 0.79
N ILE A 37 -12.84 -5.46 2.12
CA ILE A 37 -11.54 -5.59 2.81
C ILE A 37 -10.83 -6.87 2.36
N ALA A 38 -11.54 -7.99 2.34
CA ALA A 38 -11.00 -9.29 1.94
C ALA A 38 -10.53 -9.32 0.47
N ALA A 39 -11.26 -8.66 -0.43
CA ALA A 39 -10.89 -8.58 -1.84
C ALA A 39 -9.72 -7.62 -2.10
N LEU A 40 -9.65 -6.50 -1.38
CA LEU A 40 -8.60 -5.48 -1.59
C LEU A 40 -7.26 -5.86 -0.93
N ALA A 41 -7.27 -6.65 0.14
CA ALA A 41 -6.05 -6.98 0.88
C ALA A 41 -4.99 -7.75 0.06
N PRO A 42 -5.34 -8.80 -0.72
CA PRO A 42 -4.38 -9.49 -1.59
C PRO A 42 -3.82 -8.59 -2.70
N VAL A 43 -4.66 -7.74 -3.29
CA VAL A 43 -4.26 -6.81 -4.36
C VAL A 43 -3.25 -5.78 -3.84
N GLY A 44 -3.56 -5.13 -2.71
CA GLY A 44 -2.65 -4.16 -2.10
C GLY A 44 -1.37 -4.80 -1.53
N GLY A 45 -1.49 -6.01 -0.98
CA GLY A 45 -0.38 -6.81 -0.48
C GLY A 45 0.55 -7.33 -1.58
N GLY A 46 0.04 -7.62 -2.79
CA GLY A 46 0.84 -8.07 -3.93
C GLY A 46 1.64 -6.95 -4.61
N LEU A 47 1.11 -5.71 -4.60
CA LEU A 47 1.79 -4.55 -5.19
C LEU A 47 2.90 -3.98 -4.28
N HIS A 48 2.81 -4.19 -2.97
CA HIS A 48 3.72 -3.63 -1.98
C HIS A 48 5.17 -4.18 -2.04
N PRO A 49 5.42 -5.50 -2.18
CA PRO A 49 6.76 -6.07 -2.32
C PRO A 49 7.54 -5.51 -3.50
N GLY A 50 6.87 -5.13 -4.59
CA GLY A 50 7.50 -4.53 -5.76
C GLY A 50 8.19 -3.20 -5.45
N GLY A 51 7.60 -2.37 -4.58
CA GLY A 51 8.22 -1.11 -4.14
C GLY A 51 9.42 -1.34 -3.22
N THR A 52 9.26 -2.21 -2.22
CA THR A 52 10.26 -2.41 -1.15
C THR A 52 11.43 -3.31 -1.60
N GLY A 53 11.16 -4.32 -2.42
CA GLY A 53 12.18 -5.18 -3.04
C GLY A 53 13.05 -4.43 -4.06
N GLN A 54 12.45 -3.57 -4.89
CA GLN A 54 13.19 -2.72 -5.82
C GLN A 54 14.13 -1.74 -5.07
N ARG A 55 13.67 -1.20 -3.93
CA ARG A 55 14.50 -0.33 -3.07
C ARG A 55 15.67 -1.07 -2.44
N ARG A 56 15.48 -2.32 -1.98
CA ARG A 56 16.58 -3.20 -1.51
C ARG A 56 17.63 -3.44 -2.60
N GLY A 57 17.19 -3.75 -3.82
CA GLY A 57 18.10 -4.00 -4.95
C GLY A 57 18.96 -2.79 -5.35
N MET A 58 18.40 -1.57 -5.21
CA MET A 58 19.11 -0.31 -5.51
C MET A 58 19.90 0.25 -4.32
N GLY A 59 19.70 -0.28 -3.11
CA GLY A 59 20.36 0.22 -1.90
C GLY A 59 21.88 0.08 -1.92
N LYS A 60 22.42 -1.04 -2.43
CA LYS A 60 23.87 -1.27 -2.46
C LYS A 60 24.64 -0.31 -3.38
N PRO A 61 24.21 -0.03 -4.63
CA PRO A 61 24.87 0.97 -5.46
C PRO A 61 24.62 2.42 -5.01
N MET A 62 23.50 2.74 -4.33
CA MET A 62 23.16 4.12 -3.95
C MET A 62 23.70 4.53 -2.57
N TRP A 63 23.73 3.60 -1.60
CA TRP A 63 24.03 3.90 -0.20
C TRP A 63 25.01 2.91 0.45
N GLY A 64 25.59 1.99 -0.33
CA GLY A 64 26.55 0.99 0.16
C GLY A 64 25.95 -0.15 0.99
N THR A 65 24.63 -0.17 1.23
CA THR A 65 23.94 -1.16 2.08
C THR A 65 22.66 -1.68 1.42
N TRP A 66 22.32 -2.95 1.63
CA TRP A 66 21.10 -3.54 1.04
C TRP A 66 19.80 -3.12 1.76
N TRP A 67 19.92 -2.65 2.99
CA TRP A 67 18.79 -2.21 3.80
C TRP A 67 19.24 -1.20 4.83
N ILE A 68 18.40 -0.19 5.03
CA ILE A 68 18.53 0.77 6.12
C ILE A 68 17.19 0.89 6.83
N TRP A 69 17.22 0.99 8.15
CA TRP A 69 16.03 1.15 8.99
C TRP A 69 15.61 2.62 9.07
N ASP A 70 15.46 3.25 7.92
CA ASP A 70 14.97 4.62 7.87
C ASP A 70 13.44 4.67 8.01
N ALA A 71 12.90 5.84 8.35
CA ALA A 71 11.48 6.01 8.60
C ALA A 71 10.62 5.63 7.37
N ARG A 72 11.09 5.88 6.15
CA ARG A 72 10.35 5.57 4.92
C ARG A 72 10.29 4.07 4.66
N LEU A 73 11.44 3.37 4.61
CA LEU A 73 11.46 1.93 4.34
C LEU A 73 10.81 1.13 5.47
N THR A 74 10.98 1.57 6.72
CA THR A 74 10.40 0.87 7.87
C THR A 74 8.88 1.01 7.88
N SER A 75 8.35 2.21 7.64
CA SER A 75 6.88 2.41 7.60
C SER A 75 6.22 1.73 6.42
N GLU A 76 6.90 1.64 5.26
CA GLU A 76 6.44 0.80 4.15
C GLU A 76 6.47 -0.69 4.54
N LEU A 77 7.56 -1.20 5.14
CA LEU A 77 7.60 -2.58 5.62
C LEU A 77 6.48 -2.88 6.64
N VAL A 78 6.17 -1.94 7.52
CA VAL A 78 5.02 -2.05 8.43
C VAL A 78 3.71 -2.17 7.65
N LEU A 79 3.52 -1.39 6.57
CA LEU A 79 2.35 -1.50 5.70
C LEU A 79 2.25 -2.89 5.04
N LEU A 80 3.37 -3.49 4.63
CA LEU A 80 3.39 -4.88 4.13
C LEU A 80 2.86 -5.86 5.19
N PHE A 81 3.33 -5.73 6.43
CA PHE A 81 2.89 -6.60 7.52
C PHE A 81 1.44 -6.36 7.92
N LEU A 82 0.95 -5.13 7.82
CA LEU A 82 -0.47 -4.82 8.01
C LEU A 82 -1.33 -5.54 6.96
N TYR A 83 -0.95 -5.50 5.69
CA TYR A 83 -1.62 -6.28 4.63
C TYR A 83 -1.60 -7.78 4.91
N ALA A 84 -0.44 -8.33 5.26
CA ALA A 84 -0.31 -9.75 5.61
C ALA A 84 -1.17 -10.11 6.83
N GLY A 85 -1.21 -9.23 7.83
CA GLY A 85 -2.05 -9.40 9.02
C GLY A 85 -3.54 -9.41 8.70
N VAL A 86 -4.00 -8.56 7.77
CA VAL A 86 -5.40 -8.57 7.32
C VAL A 86 -5.75 -9.89 6.63
N ILE A 87 -4.91 -10.35 5.71
CA ILE A 87 -5.11 -11.64 5.02
C ILE A 87 -5.09 -12.79 6.02
N ALA A 88 -4.13 -12.80 6.96
CA ALA A 88 -4.02 -13.82 7.99
C ALA A 88 -5.26 -13.84 8.89
N LEU A 89 -5.73 -12.68 9.36
CA LEU A 89 -6.96 -12.58 10.17
C LEU A 89 -8.19 -13.06 9.41
N TRP A 90 -8.28 -12.77 8.11
CA TRP A 90 -9.38 -13.26 7.29
C TRP A 90 -9.41 -14.79 7.20
N HIS A 91 -8.25 -15.45 7.16
CA HIS A 91 -8.14 -16.91 7.07
C HIS A 91 -8.07 -17.63 8.43
N ALA A 92 -7.82 -16.91 9.53
CA ALA A 92 -7.65 -17.50 10.86
C ALA A 92 -8.97 -17.90 11.54
N PHE A 93 -10.11 -17.32 11.14
CA PHE A 93 -11.41 -17.59 11.75
C PHE A 93 -12.34 -18.27 10.75
N ASP A 94 -13.09 -19.29 11.18
CA ASP A 94 -14.12 -19.92 10.35
C ASP A 94 -15.32 -18.98 10.12
N ASP A 95 -15.74 -18.29 11.17
CA ASP A 95 -16.81 -17.27 11.10
C ASP A 95 -16.32 -16.03 10.35
N ARG A 96 -16.83 -15.87 9.12
CA ARG A 96 -16.52 -14.74 8.23
C ARG A 96 -16.85 -13.39 8.84
N ARG A 97 -17.86 -13.31 9.70
CA ARG A 97 -18.28 -12.05 10.34
C ARG A 97 -17.31 -11.65 11.44
N LEU A 98 -16.80 -12.62 12.19
CA LEU A 98 -15.75 -12.37 13.18
C LEU A 98 -14.43 -12.03 12.48
N ALA A 99 -14.09 -12.77 11.42
CA ALA A 99 -12.92 -12.50 10.57
C ALA A 99 -12.93 -11.07 10.01
N GLY A 100 -14.05 -10.64 9.42
CA GLY A 100 -14.23 -9.30 8.86
C GLY A 100 -14.08 -8.19 9.90
N ARG A 101 -14.66 -8.37 11.09
CA ARG A 101 -14.50 -7.41 12.20
C ARG A 101 -13.05 -7.30 12.66
N ALA A 102 -12.38 -8.43 12.88
CA ALA A 102 -10.99 -8.43 13.31
C ALA A 102 -10.07 -7.78 12.27
N ALA A 103 -10.24 -8.14 11.00
CA ALA A 103 -9.54 -7.53 9.87
C ALA A 103 -9.83 -6.02 9.77
N GLY A 104 -11.09 -5.61 9.86
CA GLY A 104 -11.49 -4.19 9.82
C GLY A 104 -10.89 -3.36 10.94
N ILE A 105 -10.83 -3.89 12.17
CA ILE A 105 -10.17 -3.21 13.29
C ILE A 105 -8.68 -3.01 12.99
N LEU A 106 -7.98 -4.04 12.51
CA LEU A 106 -6.56 -3.93 12.14
C LEU A 106 -6.35 -2.87 11.04
N VAL A 107 -7.22 -2.83 10.04
CA VAL A 107 -7.16 -1.82 8.97
C VAL A 107 -7.33 -0.41 9.53
N LEU A 108 -8.33 -0.18 10.38
CA LEU A 108 -8.60 1.13 10.97
C LEU A 108 -7.43 1.62 11.82
N VAL A 109 -6.83 0.75 12.63
CA VAL A 109 -5.64 1.10 13.42
C VAL A 109 -4.44 1.35 12.49
N GLY A 110 -4.25 0.50 11.48
CA GLY A 110 -3.14 0.60 10.54
C GLY A 110 -3.18 1.84 9.64
N VAL A 111 -4.34 2.49 9.48
CA VAL A 111 -4.46 3.70 8.64
C VAL A 111 -3.57 4.85 9.15
N VAL A 112 -3.25 4.86 10.45
CA VAL A 112 -2.32 5.83 11.07
C VAL A 112 -0.91 5.73 10.48
N ASN A 113 -0.54 4.59 9.92
CA ASN A 113 0.75 4.41 9.25
C ASN A 113 0.86 5.19 7.93
N LEU A 114 -0.26 5.49 7.24
CA LEU A 114 -0.24 6.20 5.96
C LEU A 114 0.35 7.62 6.07
N PRO A 115 -0.08 8.46 7.02
CA PRO A 115 0.57 9.75 7.29
C PRO A 115 2.06 9.61 7.60
N ILE A 116 2.46 8.60 8.37
CA ILE A 116 3.87 8.38 8.71
C ILE A 116 4.67 8.09 7.43
N ILE A 117 4.18 7.23 6.53
CA ILE A 117 4.86 6.96 5.27
C ILE A 117 4.97 8.22 4.42
N HIS A 118 3.87 8.95 4.23
CA HIS A 118 3.85 10.13 3.36
C HIS A 118 4.74 11.25 3.90
N TYR A 119 4.61 11.55 5.19
CA TYR A 119 5.35 12.63 5.83
C TYR A 119 6.75 12.25 6.30
N SER A 120 7.13 10.96 6.23
CA SER A 120 8.47 10.48 6.59
C SER A 120 9.58 11.28 5.89
N VAL A 121 9.31 11.76 4.68
CA VAL A 121 10.24 12.53 3.84
C VAL A 121 10.48 13.94 4.35
N TYR A 122 9.49 14.53 5.03
CA TYR A 122 9.57 15.88 5.58
C TYR A 122 10.00 15.86 7.04
N TRP A 123 9.60 14.83 7.79
CA TRP A 123 9.89 14.71 9.22
C TRP A 123 11.30 14.21 9.51
N TRP A 124 11.86 13.33 8.66
CA TRP A 124 13.20 12.80 8.84
C TRP A 124 14.11 13.14 7.66
N ASN A 125 15.19 13.85 7.96
CA ASN A 125 16.33 14.01 7.05
C ASN A 125 17.08 12.68 6.98
N THR A 126 16.82 11.90 5.93
CA THR A 126 17.43 10.58 5.71
C THR A 126 18.33 10.60 4.47
N LEU A 127 19.09 9.52 4.26
CA LEU A 127 19.87 9.29 3.04
C LEU A 127 19.02 9.18 1.76
N HIS A 128 17.69 9.09 1.89
CA HIS A 128 16.79 9.07 0.76
C HIS A 128 16.63 10.45 0.15
N GLN A 129 16.57 10.49 -1.19
CA GLN A 129 16.17 11.68 -1.94
C GLN A 129 14.90 12.31 -1.32
N GLY A 130 14.94 13.64 -1.18
CA GLY A 130 13.83 14.45 -0.69
C GLY A 130 12.57 14.32 -1.56
N SER A 131 11.47 14.92 -1.09
CA SER A 131 10.17 14.80 -1.74
C SER A 131 10.24 15.27 -3.19
N THR A 132 9.80 14.41 -4.11
CA THR A 132 9.77 14.75 -5.52
C THR A 132 8.38 15.24 -5.89
N ASN A 133 8.27 16.52 -6.18
CA ASN A 133 7.06 17.13 -6.70
C ASN A 133 6.95 16.84 -8.21
N LEU A 134 5.88 16.15 -8.59
CA LEU A 134 5.59 15.70 -9.96
C LEU A 134 5.63 16.82 -11.02
N GLN A 135 5.40 18.07 -10.61
CA GLN A 135 5.38 19.23 -11.49
C GLN A 135 6.69 20.03 -11.49
N GLN A 136 7.43 20.04 -10.38
CA GLN A 136 8.53 20.99 -10.16
C GLN A 136 9.92 20.35 -10.12
N THR A 137 10.04 19.11 -9.66
CA THR A 137 11.35 18.44 -9.47
C THR A 137 11.62 17.36 -10.52
N ILE A 138 10.65 17.06 -11.39
CA ILE A 138 10.76 16.09 -12.48
C ILE A 138 10.95 16.83 -13.81
N ASP A 139 11.98 16.43 -14.57
CA ASP A 139 12.23 16.89 -15.94
C ASP A 139 10.95 16.74 -16.79
N PRO A 140 10.56 17.77 -17.57
CA PRO A 140 9.34 17.73 -18.39
C PRO A 140 9.19 16.46 -19.23
N SER A 141 10.30 15.92 -19.77
CA SER A 141 10.30 14.71 -20.61
C SER A 141 9.92 13.43 -19.85
N MET A 142 10.14 13.40 -18.53
CA MET A 142 9.92 12.25 -17.65
C MET A 142 8.50 12.21 -17.05
N ARG A 143 7.70 13.29 -17.19
CA ARG A 143 6.37 13.41 -16.56
C ARG A 143 5.31 12.54 -17.22
N LEU A 144 5.29 12.50 -18.56
CA LEU A 144 4.31 11.72 -19.30
C LEU A 144 4.48 10.20 -19.06
N PRO A 145 5.70 9.62 -19.15
CA PRO A 145 5.92 8.21 -18.81
C PRO A 145 5.49 7.87 -17.38
N LEU A 146 5.74 8.76 -16.41
CA LEU A 146 5.35 8.54 -15.02
C LEU A 146 3.82 8.48 -14.85
N ARG A 147 3.09 9.38 -15.50
CA ARG A 147 1.61 9.39 -15.47
C ARG A 147 1.03 8.13 -16.10
N ILE A 148 1.63 7.65 -17.19
CA ILE A 148 1.24 6.39 -17.84
C ILE A 148 1.45 5.21 -16.88
N CYS A 149 2.59 5.14 -16.19
CA CYS A 149 2.83 4.08 -15.19
C CYS A 149 1.82 4.15 -14.02
N ILE A 150 1.50 5.35 -13.51
CA ILE A 150 0.47 5.53 -12.48
C ILE A 150 -0.88 4.98 -12.95
N PHE A 151 -1.27 5.29 -14.19
CA PHE A 151 -2.53 4.86 -14.77
C PHE A 151 -2.55 3.34 -15.07
N ALA A 152 -1.43 2.77 -15.54
CA ALA A 152 -1.32 1.34 -15.83
C ALA A 152 -1.45 0.47 -14.57
N PHE A 153 -0.84 0.89 -13.45
CA PHE A 153 -1.04 0.21 -12.16
C PHE A 153 -2.50 0.34 -11.65
N LEU A 154 -3.17 1.44 -11.97
CA LEU A 154 -4.59 1.67 -11.66
C LEU A 154 -5.45 0.59 -12.33
N THR A 155 -5.25 0.36 -13.62
CA THR A 155 -6.00 -0.64 -14.39
C THR A 155 -5.68 -2.08 -13.99
N LEU A 156 -4.46 -2.35 -13.51
CA LEU A 156 -4.05 -3.68 -13.06
C LEU A 156 -4.81 -4.13 -11.80
N SER A 157 -5.12 -3.19 -10.90
CA SER A 157 -5.88 -3.47 -9.68
C SER A 157 -7.38 -3.78 -9.92
N GLY A 158 -7.87 -3.47 -11.11
CA GLY A 158 -9.24 -3.71 -11.54
C GLY A 158 -9.41 -4.96 -12.42
N TYR A 159 -8.37 -5.77 -12.62
CA TYR A 159 -8.51 -7.01 -13.41
C TYR A 159 -9.40 -7.99 -12.63
N PRO A 160 -10.61 -8.31 -13.13
CA PRO A 160 -11.45 -9.32 -12.49
C PRO A 160 -10.77 -10.67 -12.65
N ASP A 161 -10.62 -11.41 -11.56
CA ASP A 161 -10.25 -12.83 -11.65
C ASP A 161 -11.31 -13.52 -12.54
N PRO A 162 -10.92 -14.11 -13.68
CA PRO A 162 -11.86 -14.81 -14.56
C PRO A 162 -12.49 -16.04 -13.89
N ASP A 163 -11.92 -16.49 -12.76
CA ASP A 163 -12.30 -17.70 -12.03
C ASP A 163 -13.01 -17.41 -10.69
N ALA A 164 -13.40 -16.16 -10.39
CA ALA A 164 -14.11 -15.85 -9.14
C ALA A 164 -15.54 -16.41 -9.18
N PRO A 165 -15.94 -17.29 -8.23
CA PRO A 165 -17.31 -17.81 -8.19
C PRO A 165 -18.30 -16.70 -7.85
N ALA A 166 -19.39 -16.65 -8.62
CA ALA A 166 -20.52 -15.72 -8.46
C ALA A 166 -21.33 -15.95 -7.17
#